data_AF-A0A8J5ISP9-F1
#
_entry.id   AF-A0A8J5ISP9-F1
#
_cell.length_a   1.000
_cell.length_b   1.000
_cell.length_c   1.000
_cell.angle_alpha   90.00
_cell.angle_beta   90.00
_cell.angle_gamma   90.00
#
_symmetry.space_group_name_H-M   'P 1'
#
loop_
_entity.id
_entity.type
_entity.pdbx_description
1 polymer ?
#
loop_
_entity_poly.entity_id
_entity_poly.type
_entity_poly.pdbx_seq_one_letter_code
_entity_poly.pdbx_strand_id
1 'polypeptide(L)'
;MSFDSSGTGLNIPALSFNGTVFNQNYYISLTEGSAGISKALINNTANSSNSTSGALRCSGGAYFGGNCLFNLAITCTDMYGQVRTPIQGYITAVGTLSGLSTTGDINCGGLVNGFVGYGNQSNITTVGRLTKLAIGSTGTSNEYLSIRGSGLAYLDGSYSRMMRCYGSNATPVEFQIETSNGTNATSTKAAWIGTRTNSDLRFGVNDSTAMILTAGGRLGLGTTSPNVPLHIPGTTSISYGNGSTMVYRLRTNNGITEAALGPILYDTTAVFGGYISCAALATTSDQRLKRGIQSAPLNRVKILYDKCEVKVYEWIPSEKRQGQEVGLIAQDLVRAGLTDLVSVFHRDGMHEGEDPNISPKDVQLNVDYSRIAAYNMHMIQHLMAEIQELKKKK
;
A
#
# COMPACT_ATOMS: atom_id res chain seq x y z
N MET A 1 44.84 -6.88 91.04
CA MET A 1 45.13 -7.78 89.91
C MET A 1 45.26 -6.89 88.68
N SER A 2 46.47 -6.72 88.18
CA SER A 2 46.77 -6.02 86.93
C SER A 2 47.56 -6.95 86.02
N PHE A 3 47.67 -6.64 84.73
CA PHE A 3 48.71 -7.27 83.94
C PHE A 3 50.10 -6.78 84.40
N ASP A 4 51.15 -7.56 84.12
CA ASP A 4 52.52 -7.05 84.21
C ASP A 4 52.76 -5.95 83.16
N SER A 5 53.81 -5.15 83.33
CA SER A 5 54.12 -4.02 82.43
C SER A 5 54.53 -4.44 81.02
N SER A 6 54.75 -5.74 80.79
CA SER A 6 55.02 -6.37 79.49
C SER A 6 53.76 -6.96 78.83
N GLY A 7 52.61 -6.99 79.52
CA GLY A 7 51.36 -7.58 79.05
C GLY A 7 51.36 -9.12 78.95
N THR A 8 52.36 -9.80 79.51
CA THR A 8 52.60 -11.25 79.34
C THR A 8 52.11 -12.14 80.47
N GLY A 9 51.76 -11.53 81.61
CA GLY A 9 51.40 -12.23 82.83
C GLY A 9 50.50 -11.39 83.73
N LEU A 10 50.01 -12.02 84.81
CA LEU A 10 49.06 -11.40 85.73
C LEU A 10 49.74 -11.11 87.08
N ASN A 11 49.85 -9.84 87.45
CA ASN A 11 50.33 -9.40 88.75
C ASN A 11 49.19 -9.44 89.77
N ILE A 12 49.25 -10.41 90.69
CA ILE A 12 48.28 -10.63 91.76
C ILE A 12 49.02 -10.55 93.11
N PRO A 13 49.32 -9.34 93.63
CA PRO A 13 50.24 -9.15 94.77
C PRO A 13 49.73 -9.64 96.14
N ALA A 14 48.61 -10.37 96.17
CA ALA A 14 47.98 -10.91 97.38
C ALA A 14 47.49 -12.36 97.22
N LEU A 15 47.91 -13.09 96.17
CA LEU A 15 47.56 -14.51 96.04
C LEU A 15 48.37 -15.32 97.07
N SER A 16 47.67 -15.83 98.09
CA SER A 16 48.25 -16.65 99.14
C SER A 16 47.44 -17.92 99.37
N PHE A 17 48.13 -19.02 99.62
CA PHE A 17 47.53 -20.29 100.01
C PHE A 17 48.14 -20.70 101.35
N ASN A 18 47.27 -21.00 102.32
CA ASN A 18 47.64 -21.44 103.67
C ASN A 18 48.76 -20.61 104.32
N GLY A 19 48.64 -19.27 104.27
CA GLY A 19 49.60 -18.33 104.85
C GLY A 19 50.87 -18.04 104.03
N THR A 20 51.10 -18.75 102.92
CA THR A 20 52.27 -18.51 102.04
C THR A 20 51.89 -17.57 100.91
N VAL A 21 52.51 -16.38 100.85
CA VAL A 21 52.34 -15.40 99.77
C VAL A 21 53.23 -15.76 98.59
N PHE A 22 52.65 -16.07 97.43
CA PHE A 22 53.42 -16.35 96.21
C PHE A 22 53.64 -15.07 95.40
N ASN A 23 54.86 -14.52 95.47
CA ASN A 23 55.25 -13.32 94.74
C ASN A 23 56.14 -13.69 93.53
N GLN A 24 55.57 -14.42 92.56
CA GLN A 24 56.22 -14.78 91.30
C GLN A 24 55.35 -14.39 90.09
N ASN A 25 55.96 -14.21 88.92
CA ASN A 25 55.24 -13.90 87.69
C ASN A 25 54.45 -15.14 87.21
N TYR A 26 53.12 -15.02 87.19
CA TYR A 26 52.25 -16.05 86.62
C TYR A 26 52.15 -15.89 85.10
N TYR A 27 52.80 -16.79 84.37
CA TYR A 27 52.62 -16.92 82.93
C TYR A 27 51.29 -17.61 82.63
N ILE A 28 50.38 -16.91 81.94
CA ILE A 28 49.16 -17.53 81.44
C ILE A 28 49.53 -18.32 80.18
N SER A 29 49.70 -19.63 80.34
CA SER A 29 49.87 -20.56 79.22
C SER A 29 48.55 -20.74 78.47
N LEU A 30 48.22 -19.80 77.58
CA LEU A 30 47.14 -19.98 76.61
C LEU A 30 47.52 -21.10 75.65
N THR A 31 47.11 -22.32 75.98
CA THR A 31 47.16 -23.45 75.04
C THR A 31 46.13 -23.18 73.95
N GLU A 32 46.55 -23.18 72.68
CA GLU A 32 45.64 -23.17 71.53
C GLU A 32 44.89 -24.52 71.44
N GLY A 33 43.96 -24.75 72.38
CA GLY A 33 42.90 -25.71 72.19
C GLY A 33 42.05 -25.30 70.98
N SER A 34 41.52 -26.28 70.24
CA SER A 34 40.81 -26.08 68.97
C SER A 34 39.49 -25.30 69.12
N ALA A 35 39.60 -23.99 69.34
CA ALA A 35 38.49 -23.07 69.35
C ALA A 35 38.06 -22.77 67.91
N GLY A 36 36.81 -23.09 67.58
CA GLY A 36 36.22 -22.68 66.31
C GLY A 36 36.23 -21.15 66.20
N ILE A 37 36.92 -20.63 65.16
CA ILE A 37 36.99 -19.22 64.75
C ILE A 37 36.92 -18.16 65.86
N SER A 38 38.09 -17.64 66.26
CA SER A 38 38.20 -16.42 67.07
C SER A 38 37.35 -15.30 66.49
N LYS A 39 36.25 -14.94 67.19
CA LYS A 39 35.23 -13.99 66.71
C LYS A 39 35.67 -12.52 66.67
N ALA A 40 36.93 -12.21 66.97
CA ALA A 40 37.39 -10.85 67.19
C ALA A 40 38.73 -10.57 66.51
N LEU A 41 38.68 -10.15 65.24
CA LEU A 41 39.69 -9.26 64.70
C LEU A 41 39.47 -7.88 65.35
N ILE A 42 40.03 -7.68 66.55
CA ILE A 42 39.98 -6.39 67.24
C ILE A 42 41.00 -5.46 66.57
N ASN A 43 40.59 -4.74 65.53
CA ASN A 43 41.37 -3.59 65.08
C ASN A 43 41.14 -2.45 66.08
N ASN A 44 42.12 -2.21 66.96
CA ASN A 44 42.03 -1.21 68.01
C ASN A 44 41.91 0.20 67.42
N THR A 45 40.74 0.83 67.57
CA THR A 45 40.42 2.12 66.97
C THR A 45 41.20 3.31 67.56
N ALA A 46 42.01 3.10 68.61
CA ALA A 46 42.82 4.15 69.24
C ALA A 46 44.09 4.54 68.45
N ASN A 47 44.52 3.78 67.43
CA ASN A 47 45.64 4.15 66.55
C ASN A 47 45.28 3.87 65.07
N SER A 48 44.81 4.90 64.38
CA SER A 48 44.27 4.84 63.01
C SER A 48 45.36 4.80 61.92
N SER A 49 46.28 3.84 61.99
CA SER A 49 47.34 3.64 60.99
C SER A 49 47.50 2.20 60.47
N ASN A 50 46.91 1.21 61.15
CA ASN A 50 46.99 -0.19 60.71
C ASN A 50 45.88 -0.56 59.72
N SER A 51 46.11 -0.23 58.45
CA SER A 51 45.51 -0.95 57.34
C SER A 51 45.92 -2.43 57.43
N THR A 52 44.96 -3.34 57.56
CA THR A 52 45.25 -4.78 57.48
C THR A 52 45.66 -5.14 56.05
N SER A 53 46.98 -5.18 55.81
CA SER A 53 47.54 -5.55 54.50
C SER A 53 47.47 -7.07 54.31
N GLY A 54 46.26 -7.56 54.00
CA GLY A 54 45.99 -8.98 53.82
C GLY A 54 44.51 -9.24 53.50
N ALA A 55 44.25 -10.28 52.70
CA ALA A 55 42.88 -10.67 52.36
C ALA A 55 42.18 -11.34 53.57
N LEU A 56 41.03 -10.82 53.96
CA LEU A 56 40.14 -11.46 54.93
C LEU A 56 39.54 -12.75 54.31
N ARG A 57 40.18 -13.90 54.57
CA ARG A 57 39.76 -15.20 54.04
C ARG A 57 38.78 -15.91 55.00
N CYS A 58 37.50 -15.59 54.88
CA CYS A 58 36.45 -16.28 55.62
C CYS A 58 35.98 -17.53 54.86
N SER A 59 36.33 -18.73 55.33
CA SER A 59 35.94 -20.00 54.68
C SER A 59 34.42 -20.26 54.66
N GLY A 60 33.64 -19.53 55.47
CA GLY A 60 32.17 -19.59 55.50
C GLY A 60 31.48 -18.32 54.97
N GLY A 61 32.20 -17.46 54.24
CA GLY A 61 31.73 -16.15 53.82
C GLY A 61 31.89 -15.06 54.88
N ALA A 62 31.77 -13.79 54.47
CA ALA A 62 31.89 -12.62 55.33
C ALA A 62 30.60 -11.81 55.28
N TYR A 63 30.01 -11.49 56.44
CA TYR A 63 28.90 -10.55 56.54
C TYR A 63 29.45 -9.13 56.63
N PHE A 64 29.20 -8.35 55.58
CA PHE A 64 29.48 -6.92 55.55
C PHE A 64 28.23 -6.17 56.06
N GLY A 65 28.41 -5.36 57.10
CA GLY A 65 27.34 -4.52 57.68
C GLY A 65 26.96 -3.34 56.79
N GLY A 66 26.30 -2.33 57.37
CA GLY A 66 25.62 -1.21 56.68
C GLY A 66 26.31 -0.63 55.43
N ASN A 67 27.10 0.45 55.59
CA ASN A 67 27.77 1.11 54.47
C ASN A 67 29.20 0.56 54.31
N CYS A 68 29.35 -0.55 53.58
CA CYS A 68 30.68 -1.09 53.26
C CYS A 68 31.18 -0.59 51.91
N LEU A 69 32.35 0.05 51.92
CA LEU A 69 33.05 0.55 50.74
C LEU A 69 34.12 -0.45 50.30
N PHE A 70 34.02 -0.95 49.07
CA PHE A 70 35.05 -1.76 48.44
C PHE A 70 35.86 -0.87 47.48
N ASN A 71 37.09 -0.51 47.87
CA ASN A 71 37.98 0.32 47.05
C ASN A 71 38.60 -0.42 45.84
N LEU A 72 38.31 -1.73 45.69
CA LEU A 72 38.80 -2.60 44.63
C LEU A 72 37.65 -3.49 44.12
N ALA A 73 37.84 -4.13 42.97
CA ALA A 73 36.85 -5.01 42.36
C ALA A 73 36.45 -6.18 43.28
N ILE A 74 35.14 -6.39 43.45
CA ILE A 74 34.62 -7.59 44.09
C ILE A 74 34.76 -8.76 43.10
N THR A 75 35.57 -9.75 43.46
CA THR A 75 35.78 -10.96 42.65
C THR A 75 35.23 -12.16 43.39
N CYS A 76 34.20 -12.80 42.83
CA CYS A 76 33.52 -13.97 43.39
C CYS A 76 32.90 -14.80 42.26
N THR A 77 32.76 -16.12 42.46
CA THR A 77 32.13 -17.02 41.48
C THR A 77 30.66 -16.65 41.27
N ASP A 78 29.93 -16.47 42.37
CA ASP A 78 28.53 -16.09 42.39
C ASP A 78 28.35 -14.82 43.23
N MET A 79 27.54 -13.88 42.75
CA MET A 79 27.10 -12.71 43.49
C MET A 79 25.57 -12.68 43.52
N TYR A 80 24.99 -12.68 44.72
CA TYR A 80 23.54 -12.65 44.91
C TYR A 80 23.16 -11.51 45.86
N GLY A 81 22.07 -10.81 45.55
CA GLY A 81 21.58 -9.68 46.35
C GLY A 81 20.56 -8.83 45.62
N GLN A 82 19.84 -7.99 46.37
CA GLN A 82 18.94 -6.97 45.81
C GLN A 82 19.62 -5.60 45.88
N VAL A 83 19.68 -4.89 44.75
CA VAL A 83 20.14 -3.48 44.72
C VAL A 83 18.96 -2.57 45.08
N ARG A 84 18.73 -2.39 46.38
CA ARG A 84 17.49 -1.80 46.93
C ARG A 84 17.42 -0.26 46.94
N THR A 85 18.51 0.45 46.64
CA THR A 85 18.50 1.92 46.58
C THR A 85 17.73 2.37 45.33
N PRO A 86 16.68 3.22 45.42
CA PRO A 86 15.88 3.61 44.24
C PRO A 86 16.64 4.38 43.16
N ILE A 87 17.81 4.92 43.50
CA ILE A 87 18.69 5.66 42.59
C ILE A 87 20.11 5.09 42.73
N GLN A 88 20.55 4.29 41.76
CA GLN A 88 21.89 3.73 41.69
C GLN A 88 22.86 4.71 41.00
N GLY A 89 22.96 5.95 41.50
CA GLY A 89 23.70 7.04 40.84
C GLY A 89 25.20 6.80 40.60
N TYR A 90 25.79 5.80 41.28
CA TYR A 90 27.19 5.38 41.09
C TYR A 90 27.36 4.22 40.10
N ILE A 91 26.27 3.57 39.64
CA ILE A 91 26.31 2.57 38.56
C ILE A 91 26.19 3.31 37.23
N THR A 92 27.32 3.81 36.73
CA THR A 92 27.40 4.55 35.45
C THR A 92 27.63 3.62 34.25
N ALA A 93 28.07 2.37 34.47
CA ALA A 93 28.20 1.32 33.47
C ALA A 93 28.14 -0.07 34.13
N VAL A 94 27.76 -1.09 33.35
CA VAL A 94 27.71 -2.50 33.79
C VAL A 94 28.68 -3.43 33.03
N GLY A 95 29.61 -2.85 32.26
CA GLY A 95 30.55 -3.61 31.42
C GLY A 95 29.85 -4.39 30.31
N THR A 96 30.37 -5.59 29.99
CA THR A 96 29.74 -6.52 29.03
C THR A 96 28.80 -7.46 29.78
N LEU A 97 27.50 -7.34 29.52
CA LEU A 97 26.49 -8.26 30.04
C LEU A 97 26.22 -9.37 29.02
N SER A 98 26.47 -10.63 29.38
CA SER A 98 26.25 -11.80 28.50
C SER A 98 24.78 -12.18 28.32
N GLY A 99 23.91 -11.76 29.24
CA GLY A 99 22.46 -11.93 29.15
C GLY A 99 21.72 -11.12 30.22
N LEU A 100 20.54 -10.62 29.87
CA LEU A 100 19.62 -9.93 30.77
C LEU A 100 18.28 -10.67 30.76
N SER A 101 17.84 -11.13 31.92
CA SER A 101 16.53 -11.76 32.10
C SER A 101 15.74 -10.96 33.14
N THR A 102 14.59 -10.41 32.74
CA THR A 102 13.69 -9.66 33.63
C THR A 102 12.32 -10.32 33.65
N THR A 103 11.64 -10.25 34.79
CA THR A 103 10.22 -10.68 34.94
C THR A 103 9.24 -9.52 34.74
N GLY A 104 9.76 -8.33 34.39
CA GLY A 104 9.00 -7.10 34.15
C GLY A 104 9.76 -6.17 33.20
N ASP A 105 9.26 -4.95 33.04
CA ASP A 105 9.68 -4.03 31.98
C ASP A 105 11.14 -3.56 32.07
N ILE A 106 11.79 -3.43 30.92
CA ILE A 106 13.09 -2.76 30.77
C ILE A 106 12.83 -1.29 30.41
N ASN A 107 12.69 -0.44 31.42
CA ASN A 107 12.46 0.99 31.25
C ASN A 107 13.79 1.74 31.01
N CYS A 108 14.03 2.18 29.78
CA CYS A 108 15.18 3.01 29.42
C CYS A 108 14.80 4.49 29.29
N GLY A 109 15.51 5.39 29.99
CA GLY A 109 15.36 6.84 29.80
C GLY A 109 16.03 7.37 28.52
N GLY A 110 16.76 6.52 27.79
CA GLY A 110 17.44 6.83 26.53
C GLY A 110 17.08 5.84 25.43
N LEU A 111 18.06 5.47 24.59
CA LEU A 111 17.86 4.55 23.47
C LEU A 111 18.20 3.10 23.84
N VAL A 112 17.35 2.15 23.46
CA VAL A 112 17.75 0.74 23.30
C VAL A 112 18.36 0.56 21.92
N ASN A 113 19.69 0.40 21.86
CA ASN A 113 20.41 0.10 20.62
C ASN A 113 20.80 -1.38 20.60
N GLY A 114 20.55 -2.08 19.51
CA GLY A 114 20.92 -3.49 19.38
C GLY A 114 20.36 -4.16 18.14
N PHE A 115 20.72 -5.42 17.96
CA PHE A 115 20.23 -6.29 16.90
C PHE A 115 19.30 -7.36 17.51
N VAL A 116 18.05 -7.42 17.05
CA VAL A 116 17.14 -8.53 17.34
C VAL A 116 17.48 -9.67 16.39
N GLY A 117 17.77 -10.87 16.92
CA GLY A 117 18.46 -11.98 16.23
C GLY A 117 17.89 -12.45 14.88
N TYR A 118 18.63 -13.30 14.16
CA TYR A 118 18.18 -13.85 12.86
C TYR A 118 17.20 -15.04 12.95
N GLY A 119 17.11 -15.71 14.11
CA GLY A 119 16.24 -16.89 14.31
C GLY A 119 14.89 -16.55 14.94
N ASN A 120 13.90 -17.43 14.81
CA ASN A 120 12.52 -17.23 15.28
C ASN A 120 12.43 -16.76 16.74
N GLN A 121 11.94 -15.54 16.96
CA GLN A 121 11.69 -14.97 18.27
C GLN A 121 10.30 -15.37 18.77
N SER A 122 10.07 -16.66 19.06
CA SER A 122 8.77 -17.21 19.47
C SER A 122 8.10 -16.48 20.65
N ASN A 123 8.90 -15.83 21.49
CA ASN A 123 8.45 -15.12 22.68
C ASN A 123 8.09 -13.64 22.41
N ILE A 124 8.40 -13.10 21.23
CA ILE A 124 7.97 -11.76 20.79
C ILE A 124 6.65 -11.91 20.02
N THR A 125 5.54 -12.01 20.76
CA THR A 125 4.19 -12.13 20.19
C THR A 125 3.52 -10.77 19.95
N THR A 126 4.05 -9.70 20.57
CA THR A 126 3.61 -8.31 20.36
C THR A 126 4.76 -7.35 20.66
N VAL A 127 4.74 -6.18 20.01
CA VAL A 127 5.64 -5.04 20.30
C VAL A 127 4.92 -3.91 21.06
N GLY A 128 3.69 -4.17 21.52
CA GLY A 128 2.84 -3.17 22.18
C GLY A 128 2.36 -2.07 21.22
N ARG A 129 1.87 -0.96 21.80
CA ARG A 129 1.44 0.23 21.04
C ARG A 129 2.66 1.13 20.78
N LEU A 130 3.25 1.03 19.60
CA LEU A 130 4.28 1.96 19.15
C LEU A 130 3.65 3.30 18.73
N THR A 131 4.24 4.42 19.18
CA THR A 131 3.83 5.75 18.71
C THR A 131 4.21 5.98 17.25
N LYS A 132 5.39 5.50 16.82
CA LYS A 132 5.89 5.49 15.43
C LYS A 132 6.89 4.34 15.26
N LEU A 133 7.07 3.85 14.03
CA LEU A 133 8.14 2.94 13.63
C LEU A 133 8.85 3.49 12.38
N ALA A 134 10.17 3.60 12.42
CA ALA A 134 10.99 4.09 11.31
C ALA A 134 12.11 3.09 10.99
N ILE A 135 12.26 2.74 9.71
CA ILE A 135 13.26 1.79 9.20
C ILE A 135 14.11 2.51 8.15
N GLY A 136 15.42 2.62 8.40
CA GLY A 136 16.37 3.30 7.50
C GLY A 136 16.19 4.83 7.38
N SER A 137 15.21 5.41 8.08
CA SER A 137 14.96 6.85 8.06
C SER A 137 15.82 7.59 9.09
N THR A 138 16.23 8.82 8.75
CA THR A 138 17.09 9.67 9.58
C THR A 138 16.37 10.99 9.85
N GLY A 139 15.91 11.20 11.09
CA GLY A 139 15.18 12.40 11.51
C GLY A 139 13.75 12.10 11.97
N THR A 140 12.99 13.15 12.27
CA THR A 140 11.59 13.05 12.69
C THR A 140 10.67 12.79 11.50
N SER A 141 10.21 11.55 11.34
CA SER A 141 9.11 11.21 10.43
C SER A 141 7.79 11.76 10.99
N ASN A 142 6.90 12.26 10.12
CA ASN A 142 5.55 12.68 10.53
C ASN A 142 4.56 11.50 10.55
N GLU A 143 4.95 10.39 9.93
CA GLU A 143 4.17 9.18 9.70
C GLU A 143 4.28 8.19 10.86
N TYR A 144 3.27 7.33 11.00
CA TYR A 144 3.28 6.21 11.96
C TYR A 144 4.22 5.07 11.55
N LEU A 145 4.38 4.83 10.25
CA LEU A 145 5.35 3.89 9.68
C LEU A 145 6.12 4.60 8.56
N SER A 146 7.45 4.64 8.67
CA SER A 146 8.33 5.16 7.63
C SER A 146 9.38 4.10 7.27
N ILE A 147 9.51 3.79 5.99
CA ILE A 147 10.56 2.90 5.47
C ILE A 147 11.32 3.70 4.42
N ARG A 148 12.65 3.76 4.55
CA ARG A 148 13.55 4.41 3.59
C ARG A 148 14.57 3.39 3.09
N GLY A 149 14.55 3.11 1.79
CA GLY A 149 15.56 2.30 1.13
C GLY A 149 16.94 2.94 1.23
N SER A 150 17.98 2.13 1.38
CA SER A 150 19.37 2.62 1.50
C SER A 150 19.97 3.12 0.18
N GLY A 151 19.34 2.80 -0.95
CA GLY A 151 19.90 3.04 -2.28
C GLY A 151 21.09 2.16 -2.66
N LEU A 152 21.56 1.30 -1.75
CA LEU A 152 22.79 0.50 -1.89
C LEU A 152 22.57 -1.01 -1.66
N ALA A 153 21.46 -1.40 -1.03
CA ALA A 153 21.14 -2.80 -0.72
C ALA A 153 19.72 -3.15 -1.17
N TYR A 154 19.48 -4.45 -1.40
CA TYR A 154 18.18 -5.02 -1.79
C TYR A 154 17.59 -4.44 -3.09
N LEU A 155 18.45 -4.10 -4.05
CA LEU A 155 18.08 -3.39 -5.29
C LEU A 155 17.46 -4.30 -6.37
N ASP A 156 16.45 -3.79 -7.09
CA ASP A 156 16.04 -4.26 -8.42
C ASP A 156 16.36 -3.17 -9.46
N GLY A 157 17.50 -3.31 -10.15
CA GLY A 157 18.04 -2.23 -10.99
C GLY A 157 18.20 -0.92 -10.21
N SER A 158 17.37 0.09 -10.53
CA SER A 158 17.35 1.40 -9.86
C SER A 158 16.37 1.50 -8.68
N TYR A 159 15.63 0.44 -8.33
CA TYR A 159 14.60 0.44 -7.31
C TYR A 159 15.13 -0.19 -6.00
N SER A 160 14.79 0.39 -4.85
CA SER A 160 14.95 -0.26 -3.54
C SER A 160 13.71 -1.10 -3.25
N ARG A 161 13.90 -2.37 -2.86
CA ARG A 161 12.81 -3.20 -2.31
C ARG A 161 12.46 -2.75 -0.90
N MET A 162 11.25 -2.24 -0.74
CA MET A 162 10.77 -1.65 0.51
C MET A 162 10.04 -2.66 1.37
N MET A 163 9.31 -3.58 0.73
CA MET A 163 8.55 -4.65 1.38
C MET A 163 8.57 -5.91 0.49
N ARG A 164 8.74 -7.08 1.11
CA ARG A 164 8.64 -8.39 0.45
C ARG A 164 7.82 -9.31 1.34
N CYS A 165 6.72 -9.84 0.80
CA CYS A 165 5.89 -10.84 1.44
C CYS A 165 5.89 -12.10 0.56
N TYR A 166 6.00 -13.27 1.18
CA TYR A 166 6.04 -14.54 0.46
C TYR A 166 5.45 -15.65 1.32
N GLY A 167 4.88 -16.66 0.66
CA GLY A 167 4.34 -17.84 1.34
C GLY A 167 5.44 -18.72 1.98
N SER A 168 5.03 -19.70 2.78
CA SER A 168 5.92 -20.67 3.43
C SER A 168 6.27 -21.91 2.57
N ASN A 169 5.81 -21.94 1.31
CA ASN A 169 6.10 -23.03 0.37
C ASN A 169 7.57 -22.96 -0.10
N ALA A 170 8.14 -24.09 -0.54
CA ALA A 170 9.50 -24.16 -1.11
C ALA A 170 9.67 -23.28 -2.37
N THR A 171 8.61 -23.10 -3.15
CA THR A 171 8.56 -22.13 -4.27
C THR A 171 7.39 -21.16 -4.04
N PRO A 172 7.58 -20.14 -3.18
CA PRO A 172 6.47 -19.31 -2.74
C PRO A 172 6.13 -18.23 -3.77
N VAL A 173 4.86 -17.86 -3.87
CA VAL A 173 4.47 -16.61 -4.53
C VAL A 173 5.07 -15.45 -3.75
N GLU A 174 5.70 -14.50 -4.46
CA GLU A 174 6.32 -13.32 -3.86
C GLU A 174 5.59 -12.05 -4.27
N PHE A 175 5.07 -11.29 -3.30
CA PHE A 175 4.58 -9.92 -3.45
C PHE A 175 5.67 -8.93 -2.98
N GLN A 176 5.85 -7.84 -3.73
CA GLN A 176 6.80 -6.78 -3.36
C GLN A 176 6.23 -5.37 -3.58
N ILE A 177 6.75 -4.43 -2.80
CA ILE A 177 6.62 -2.98 -3.03
C ILE A 177 8.03 -2.43 -3.14
N GLU A 178 8.28 -1.65 -4.19
CA GLU A 178 9.57 -1.06 -4.48
C GLU A 178 9.46 0.43 -4.81
N THR A 179 10.52 1.19 -4.58
CA THR A 179 10.59 2.62 -4.93
C THR A 179 11.90 2.94 -5.63
N SER A 180 11.83 3.66 -6.75
CA SER A 180 13.00 4.18 -7.45
C SER A 180 13.89 5.03 -6.53
N ASN A 181 15.21 4.80 -6.60
CA ASN A 181 16.23 5.60 -5.91
C ASN A 181 16.62 6.88 -6.68
N GLY A 182 16.14 7.06 -7.90
CA GLY A 182 16.40 8.27 -8.69
C GLY A 182 15.60 9.49 -8.22
N THR A 183 16.14 10.69 -8.45
CA THR A 183 15.49 11.97 -8.16
C THR A 183 14.09 12.06 -8.78
N ASN A 184 13.13 12.64 -8.04
CA ASN A 184 11.77 12.91 -8.51
C ASN A 184 11.77 13.99 -9.63
N ALA A 185 12.00 13.54 -10.86
CA ALA A 185 12.14 14.42 -12.03
C ALA A 185 11.45 13.90 -13.31
N THR A 186 11.16 12.59 -13.42
CA THR A 186 10.50 12.01 -14.61
C THR A 186 9.64 10.80 -14.22
N SER A 187 8.65 10.46 -15.05
CA SER A 187 7.79 9.27 -14.90
C SER A 187 8.53 7.94 -14.97
N THR A 188 9.79 7.91 -15.42
CA THR A 188 10.65 6.70 -15.42
C THR A 188 11.13 6.31 -14.01
N LYS A 189 10.88 7.16 -13.00
CA LYS A 189 11.25 6.96 -11.61
C LYS A 189 9.99 6.85 -10.77
N ALA A 190 9.42 5.65 -10.73
CA ALA A 190 8.13 5.37 -10.10
C ALA A 190 8.26 4.59 -8.78
N ALA A 191 7.13 4.37 -8.12
CA ALA A 191 6.94 3.22 -7.24
C ALA A 191 6.47 2.02 -8.07
N TRP A 192 6.74 0.81 -7.58
CA TRP A 192 6.25 -0.44 -8.15
C TRP A 192 5.55 -1.26 -7.07
N ILE A 193 4.48 -1.95 -7.45
CA ILE A 193 3.71 -2.86 -6.61
C ILE A 193 3.26 -4.04 -7.46
N GLY A 194 3.52 -5.27 -7.01
CA GLY A 194 3.18 -6.45 -7.79
C GLY A 194 3.80 -7.75 -7.29
N THR A 195 3.79 -8.74 -8.17
CA THR A 195 4.37 -10.07 -7.94
C THR A 195 5.76 -10.17 -8.58
N ARG A 196 6.75 -10.67 -7.83
CA ARG A 196 8.10 -10.96 -8.38
C ARG A 196 8.14 -12.33 -9.07
N THR A 197 7.29 -13.25 -8.64
CA THR A 197 7.07 -14.54 -9.31
C THR A 197 6.11 -14.40 -10.48
N ASN A 198 6.17 -15.33 -11.43
CA ASN A 198 5.20 -15.44 -12.52
C ASN A 198 3.83 -15.89 -11.97
N SER A 199 3.08 -14.93 -11.39
CA SER A 199 1.90 -15.16 -10.57
C SER A 199 0.95 -13.97 -10.67
N ASP A 200 -0.36 -14.20 -10.64
CA ASP A 200 -1.35 -13.13 -10.75
C ASP A 200 -1.29 -12.16 -9.56
N LEU A 201 -1.44 -10.87 -9.83
CA LEU A 201 -1.74 -9.86 -8.81
C LEU A 201 -3.27 -9.73 -8.69
N ARG A 202 -3.81 -9.89 -7.48
CA ARG A 202 -5.25 -9.89 -7.20
C ARG A 202 -5.62 -8.82 -6.18
N PHE A 203 -6.75 -8.17 -6.41
CA PHE A 203 -7.35 -7.20 -5.48
C PHE A 203 -8.70 -7.75 -5.04
N GLY A 204 -8.85 -7.92 -3.73
CA GLY A 204 -10.01 -8.58 -3.12
C GLY A 204 -11.00 -7.60 -2.50
N VAL A 205 -12.29 -7.93 -2.55
CA VAL A 205 -13.37 -7.29 -1.80
C VAL A 205 -14.29 -8.41 -1.31
N ASN A 206 -14.67 -8.39 -0.02
CA ASN A 206 -15.56 -9.38 0.60
C ASN A 206 -15.14 -10.84 0.27
N ASP A 207 -13.89 -11.17 0.61
CA ASP A 207 -13.23 -12.48 0.41
C ASP A 207 -13.25 -13.04 -1.03
N SER A 208 -13.52 -12.20 -2.03
CA SER A 208 -13.52 -12.56 -3.45
C SER A 208 -12.59 -11.67 -4.28
N THR A 209 -12.09 -12.18 -5.40
CA THR A 209 -11.24 -11.40 -6.33
C THR A 209 -12.11 -10.49 -7.21
N ALA A 210 -12.05 -9.17 -6.97
CA ALA A 210 -12.78 -8.17 -7.74
C ALA A 210 -12.01 -7.71 -8.99
N MET A 211 -10.68 -7.60 -8.88
CA MET A 211 -9.78 -7.26 -9.98
C MET A 211 -8.57 -8.19 -9.99
N ILE A 212 -8.13 -8.58 -11.18
CA ILE A 212 -6.93 -9.41 -11.40
C ILE A 212 -6.07 -8.83 -12.51
N LEU A 213 -4.78 -8.69 -12.28
CA LEU A 213 -3.78 -8.60 -13.34
C LEU A 213 -3.09 -9.97 -13.41
N THR A 214 -3.42 -10.73 -14.44
CA THR A 214 -2.85 -12.08 -14.61
C THR A 214 -1.35 -12.01 -14.90
N ALA A 215 -0.62 -13.08 -14.60
CA ALA A 215 0.81 -13.17 -14.91
C ALA A 215 1.12 -12.99 -16.42
N GLY A 216 0.14 -13.28 -17.29
CA GLY A 216 0.18 -13.01 -18.74
C GLY A 216 -0.19 -11.58 -19.15
N GLY A 217 -0.24 -10.62 -18.23
CA GLY A 217 -0.45 -9.19 -18.52
C GLY A 217 -1.89 -8.79 -18.89
N ARG A 218 -2.90 -9.59 -18.53
CA ARG A 218 -4.32 -9.28 -18.79
C ARG A 218 -5.05 -8.82 -17.55
N LEU A 219 -5.79 -7.73 -17.67
CA LEU A 219 -6.64 -7.14 -16.63
C LEU A 219 -8.07 -7.71 -16.71
N GLY A 220 -8.50 -8.38 -15.65
CA GLY A 220 -9.89 -8.79 -15.44
C GLY A 220 -10.55 -7.93 -14.37
N LEU A 221 -11.77 -7.45 -14.63
CA LEU A 221 -12.65 -6.78 -13.66
C LEU A 221 -13.94 -7.60 -13.54
N GLY A 222 -14.24 -8.12 -12.36
CA GLY A 222 -15.34 -9.07 -12.16
C GLY A 222 -15.11 -10.46 -12.80
N THR A 223 -13.88 -10.79 -13.19
CA THR A 223 -13.50 -12.11 -13.71
C THR A 223 -12.08 -12.48 -13.30
N THR A 224 -11.87 -13.75 -12.96
CA THR A 224 -10.55 -14.35 -12.71
C THR A 224 -9.88 -14.90 -13.96
N SER A 225 -10.61 -14.97 -15.10
CA SER A 225 -10.16 -15.58 -16.35
C SER A 225 -10.33 -14.62 -17.55
N PRO A 226 -9.51 -13.56 -17.66
CA PRO A 226 -9.58 -12.63 -18.78
C PRO A 226 -9.13 -13.27 -20.11
N ASN A 227 -10.04 -13.36 -21.08
CA ASN A 227 -9.76 -13.90 -22.43
C ASN A 227 -8.96 -12.94 -23.31
N VAL A 228 -9.01 -11.64 -23.00
CA VAL A 228 -8.42 -10.51 -23.74
C VAL A 228 -7.67 -9.58 -22.77
N PRO A 229 -6.83 -8.64 -23.23
CA PRO A 229 -6.02 -7.76 -22.35
C PRO A 229 -6.81 -6.94 -21.32
N LEU A 230 -8.06 -6.58 -21.64
CA LEU A 230 -9.04 -6.03 -20.69
C LEU A 230 -10.35 -6.80 -20.84
N HIS A 231 -10.72 -7.60 -19.84
CA HIS A 231 -11.99 -8.34 -19.82
C HIS A 231 -12.87 -7.89 -18.66
N ILE A 232 -14.07 -7.41 -19.00
CA ILE A 232 -15.10 -6.98 -18.06
C ILE A 232 -16.41 -7.65 -18.51
N PRO A 233 -16.79 -8.83 -17.98
CA PRO A 233 -18.02 -9.51 -18.40
C PRO A 233 -19.28 -8.98 -17.71
N GLY A 234 -19.12 -8.23 -16.62
CA GLY A 234 -20.23 -7.63 -15.88
C GLY A 234 -20.82 -6.42 -16.61
N THR A 235 -22.10 -6.16 -16.34
CA THR A 235 -22.83 -4.95 -16.72
C THR A 235 -23.57 -4.41 -15.51
N THR A 236 -23.75 -3.09 -15.49
CA THR A 236 -24.64 -2.41 -14.53
C THR A 236 -25.64 -1.58 -15.32
N SER A 237 -26.91 -1.67 -14.95
CA SER A 237 -27.95 -0.82 -15.54
C SER A 237 -27.75 0.66 -15.18
N ILE A 238 -27.33 1.47 -16.16
CA ILE A 238 -27.14 2.92 -16.06
C ILE A 238 -28.23 3.64 -16.85
N SER A 239 -28.72 4.76 -16.30
CA SER A 239 -29.70 5.64 -16.95
C SER A 239 -29.00 6.68 -17.82
N TYR A 240 -29.43 6.80 -19.08
CA TYR A 240 -28.98 7.82 -20.03
C TYR A 240 -30.12 8.75 -20.46
N GLY A 241 -29.78 9.98 -20.87
CA GLY A 241 -30.77 10.99 -21.25
C GLY A 241 -31.55 11.57 -20.06
N ASN A 242 -31.01 11.49 -18.84
CA ASN A 242 -31.64 12.05 -17.64
C ASN A 242 -31.78 13.59 -17.77
N GLY A 243 -33.02 14.04 -17.92
CA GLY A 243 -33.38 15.39 -18.38
C GLY A 243 -34.53 15.32 -19.39
N SER A 244 -34.50 14.28 -20.25
CA SER A 244 -35.10 14.18 -21.60
C SER A 244 -34.13 14.65 -22.71
N THR A 245 -32.87 14.18 -22.63
CA THR A 245 -31.78 14.58 -23.53
C THR A 245 -31.33 13.49 -24.49
N MET A 246 -30.58 13.94 -25.50
CA MET A 246 -29.72 13.23 -26.45
C MET A 246 -29.25 11.84 -26.02
N VAL A 247 -29.76 10.80 -26.70
CA VAL A 247 -29.06 9.50 -26.71
C VAL A 247 -29.05 8.89 -28.11
N TYR A 248 -28.00 9.19 -28.88
CA TYR A 248 -27.67 8.53 -30.15
C TYR A 248 -26.66 7.42 -29.85
N ARG A 249 -27.02 6.18 -30.14
CA ARG A 249 -26.22 5.02 -29.72
C ARG A 249 -26.04 4.01 -30.85
N LEU A 250 -24.82 3.56 -31.04
CA LEU A 250 -24.46 2.44 -31.90
C LEU A 250 -24.47 1.16 -31.05
N ARG A 251 -25.44 0.26 -31.26
CA ARG A 251 -25.48 -1.02 -30.55
C ARG A 251 -24.48 -2.00 -31.16
N THR A 252 -23.42 -2.32 -30.41
CA THR A 252 -22.35 -3.23 -30.86
C THR A 252 -22.82 -4.67 -31.10
N ASN A 253 -23.90 -5.11 -30.46
CA ASN A 253 -24.43 -6.47 -30.63
C ASN A 253 -25.23 -6.66 -31.94
N ASN A 254 -25.97 -5.64 -32.38
CA ASN A 254 -26.91 -5.74 -33.50
C ASN A 254 -26.65 -4.75 -34.65
N GLY A 255 -25.66 -3.85 -34.53
CA GLY A 255 -25.34 -2.83 -35.53
C GLY A 255 -26.40 -1.73 -35.70
N ILE A 256 -27.39 -1.66 -34.81
CA ILE A 256 -28.49 -0.71 -34.91
C ILE A 256 -28.09 0.61 -34.25
N THR A 257 -28.16 1.69 -35.03
CA THR A 257 -28.23 3.05 -34.49
C THR A 257 -29.64 3.28 -33.94
N GLU A 258 -29.75 3.41 -32.63
CA GLU A 258 -31.02 3.71 -31.95
C GLU A 258 -31.00 5.11 -31.32
N ALA A 259 -32.20 5.65 -31.14
CA ALA A 259 -32.45 6.93 -30.50
C ALA A 259 -33.86 6.96 -29.93
N ALA A 260 -34.02 7.47 -28.71
CA ALA A 260 -35.28 7.44 -27.98
C ALA A 260 -35.30 8.52 -26.89
N LEU A 261 -36.51 8.83 -26.40
CA LEU A 261 -36.69 9.80 -25.32
C LEU A 261 -36.19 9.26 -23.97
N GLY A 262 -35.52 10.10 -23.19
CA GLY A 262 -34.98 9.76 -21.88
C GLY A 262 -36.03 9.71 -20.75
N PRO A 263 -35.68 9.22 -19.55
CA PRO A 263 -34.46 8.48 -19.21
C PRO A 263 -34.57 6.99 -19.59
N ILE A 264 -33.50 6.40 -20.11
CA ILE A 264 -33.49 4.98 -20.52
C ILE A 264 -32.38 4.20 -19.81
N LEU A 265 -32.75 3.06 -19.25
CA LEU A 265 -31.85 2.13 -18.56
C LEU A 265 -31.16 1.18 -19.56
N TYR A 266 -29.84 1.05 -19.45
CA TYR A 266 -29.04 0.09 -20.21
C TYR A 266 -27.97 -0.57 -19.38
N ASP A 267 -27.83 -1.88 -19.53
CA ASP A 267 -26.70 -2.67 -19.05
C ASP A 267 -25.39 -2.21 -19.72
N THR A 268 -24.60 -1.47 -18.96
CA THR A 268 -23.33 -0.89 -19.40
C THR A 268 -22.16 -1.57 -18.68
N THR A 269 -21.18 -2.01 -19.46
CA THR A 269 -19.90 -2.56 -18.97
C THR A 269 -18.88 -1.49 -18.59
N ALA A 270 -18.83 -0.38 -19.34
CA ALA A 270 -17.89 0.73 -19.11
C ALA A 270 -18.47 2.06 -19.63
N VAL A 271 -18.18 3.16 -18.92
CA VAL A 271 -18.55 4.52 -19.32
C VAL A 271 -17.28 5.31 -19.65
N PHE A 272 -17.22 5.92 -20.83
CA PHE A 272 -16.11 6.76 -21.27
C PHE A 272 -16.60 8.19 -21.47
N GLY A 273 -16.00 9.16 -20.76
CA GLY A 273 -16.35 10.58 -20.86
C GLY A 273 -15.75 11.32 -22.07
N GLY A 274 -15.20 10.60 -23.05
CA GLY A 274 -14.50 11.14 -24.21
C GLY A 274 -14.45 10.13 -25.35
N TYR A 275 -13.74 10.46 -26.43
CA TYR A 275 -13.68 9.62 -27.63
C TYR A 275 -13.04 8.24 -27.36
N ILE A 276 -13.67 7.19 -27.87
CA ILE A 276 -13.10 5.84 -27.93
C ILE A 276 -12.32 5.72 -29.24
N SER A 277 -10.99 5.66 -29.15
CA SER A 277 -10.15 5.30 -30.30
C SER A 277 -10.12 3.79 -30.47
N CYS A 278 -10.41 3.30 -31.67
CA CYS A 278 -10.33 1.89 -32.02
C CYS A 278 -9.87 1.73 -33.48
N ALA A 279 -9.26 0.59 -33.80
CA ALA A 279 -8.72 0.34 -35.15
C ALA A 279 -9.83 0.15 -36.21
N ALA A 280 -10.99 -0.39 -35.81
CA ALA A 280 -12.17 -0.53 -36.67
C ALA A 280 -13.45 -0.74 -35.83
N LEU A 281 -14.58 -0.28 -36.36
CA LEU A 281 -15.92 -0.71 -35.99
C LEU A 281 -16.53 -1.45 -37.19
N ALA A 282 -16.86 -2.73 -37.03
CA ALA A 282 -17.28 -3.58 -38.16
C ALA A 282 -18.81 -3.66 -38.31
N THR A 283 -19.33 -3.12 -39.40
CA THR A 283 -20.76 -3.20 -39.76
C THR A 283 -20.99 -4.29 -40.81
N THR A 284 -21.42 -5.48 -40.39
CA THR A 284 -21.55 -6.66 -41.28
C THR A 284 -22.81 -6.61 -42.14
N SER A 285 -22.70 -7.08 -43.39
CA SER A 285 -23.75 -6.92 -44.42
C SER A 285 -23.96 -8.18 -45.28
N ASP A 286 -23.69 -9.36 -44.72
CA ASP A 286 -23.70 -10.65 -45.44
C ASP A 286 -25.06 -10.98 -46.08
N GLN A 287 -25.06 -11.43 -47.33
CA GLN A 287 -26.29 -11.75 -48.07
C GLN A 287 -27.06 -12.94 -47.48
N ARG A 288 -26.36 -13.88 -46.83
CA ARG A 288 -26.97 -15.09 -46.23
C ARG A 288 -27.88 -14.76 -45.06
N LEU A 289 -27.75 -13.55 -44.51
CA LEU A 289 -28.55 -13.01 -43.41
C LEU A 289 -29.71 -12.12 -43.90
N LYS A 290 -30.01 -12.11 -45.20
CA LYS A 290 -31.00 -11.23 -45.84
C LYS A 290 -31.99 -12.03 -46.71
N ARG A 291 -33.23 -11.54 -46.82
CA ARG A 291 -34.29 -12.09 -47.69
C ARG A 291 -35.02 -10.95 -48.40
N GLY A 292 -35.72 -11.23 -49.50
CA GLY A 292 -36.43 -10.22 -50.28
C GLY A 292 -35.50 -9.18 -50.93
N ILE A 293 -34.26 -9.59 -51.25
CA ILE A 293 -33.25 -8.70 -51.83
C ILE A 293 -33.68 -8.36 -53.27
N GLN A 294 -34.03 -7.10 -53.48
CA GLN A 294 -34.41 -6.53 -54.77
C GLN A 294 -33.70 -5.19 -54.97
N SER A 295 -33.51 -4.78 -56.22
CA SER A 295 -32.99 -3.44 -56.52
C SER A 295 -33.91 -2.36 -55.94
N ALA A 296 -33.33 -1.33 -55.34
CA ALA A 296 -34.09 -0.15 -54.93
C ALA A 296 -34.74 0.49 -56.17
N PRO A 297 -36.05 0.83 -56.15
CA PRO A 297 -36.67 1.53 -57.27
C PRO A 297 -36.00 2.88 -57.51
N LEU A 298 -35.65 3.19 -58.77
CA LEU A 298 -34.97 4.44 -59.11
C LEU A 298 -35.75 5.68 -58.65
N ASN A 299 -37.07 5.67 -58.78
CA ASN A 299 -37.93 6.76 -58.30
C ASN A 299 -37.85 6.96 -56.77
N ARG A 300 -37.54 5.93 -55.98
CA ARG A 300 -37.27 6.08 -54.53
C ARG A 300 -35.96 6.83 -54.30
N VAL A 301 -34.92 6.46 -55.03
CA VAL A 301 -33.58 7.04 -54.84
C VAL A 301 -33.49 8.47 -55.39
N LYS A 302 -34.10 8.72 -56.56
CA LYS A 302 -34.06 10.02 -57.25
C LYS A 302 -34.71 11.15 -56.45
N ILE A 303 -35.65 10.84 -55.54
CA ILE A 303 -36.25 11.81 -54.61
C ILE A 303 -35.19 12.61 -53.83
N LEU A 304 -34.06 12.00 -53.46
CA LEU A 304 -32.97 12.67 -52.74
C LEU A 304 -32.34 13.80 -53.57
N TYR A 305 -32.29 13.62 -54.89
CA TYR A 305 -31.71 14.57 -55.83
C TYR A 305 -32.73 15.59 -56.34
N ASP A 306 -34.00 15.18 -56.44
CA ASP A 306 -35.08 16.02 -56.98
C ASP A 306 -35.71 16.95 -55.93
N LYS A 307 -35.59 16.62 -54.64
CA LYS A 307 -36.30 17.32 -53.55
C LYS A 307 -35.44 17.78 -52.38
N CYS A 308 -34.16 17.41 -52.34
CA CYS A 308 -33.25 17.82 -51.27
C CYS A 308 -32.01 18.49 -51.85
N GLU A 309 -31.52 19.52 -51.18
CA GLU A 309 -30.34 20.29 -51.61
C GLU A 309 -29.26 20.21 -50.54
N VAL A 310 -28.00 20.12 -50.97
CA VAL A 310 -26.85 20.32 -50.10
C VAL A 310 -26.81 21.79 -49.67
N LYS A 311 -26.80 22.03 -48.36
CA LYS A 311 -26.74 23.36 -47.76
C LYS A 311 -25.35 23.62 -47.19
N VAL A 312 -24.97 24.89 -47.16
CA VAL A 312 -23.87 25.41 -46.34
C VAL A 312 -24.50 26.15 -45.17
N TYR A 313 -24.07 25.87 -43.95
CA TYR A 313 -24.64 26.46 -42.74
C TYR A 313 -23.56 26.71 -41.67
N GLU A 314 -23.83 27.64 -40.76
CA GLU A 314 -23.05 27.86 -39.54
C GLU A 314 -23.89 27.42 -38.35
N TRP A 315 -23.26 26.87 -37.32
CA TRP A 315 -23.95 26.53 -36.08
C TRP A 315 -24.29 27.79 -35.29
N ILE A 316 -25.44 27.80 -34.62
CA ILE A 316 -25.80 28.87 -33.69
C ILE A 316 -24.75 28.98 -32.55
N PRO A 317 -24.45 30.19 -32.04
CA PRO A 317 -23.33 30.40 -31.10
C PRO A 317 -23.36 29.53 -29.83
N SER A 318 -24.54 29.10 -29.37
CA SER A 318 -24.70 28.23 -28.20
C SER A 318 -24.07 26.84 -28.36
N GLU A 319 -23.96 26.33 -29.59
CA GLU A 319 -23.37 25.01 -29.87
C GLU A 319 -21.83 25.02 -29.82
N LYS A 320 -21.20 26.21 -29.75
CA LYS A 320 -19.75 26.41 -29.62
C LYS A 320 -18.92 25.75 -30.75
N ARG A 321 -19.49 25.65 -31.95
CA ARG A 321 -18.80 25.20 -33.17
C ARG A 321 -18.49 26.42 -34.03
N GLN A 322 -17.31 26.45 -34.65
CA GLN A 322 -16.82 27.58 -35.44
C GLN A 322 -16.66 27.20 -36.91
N GLY A 323 -17.04 28.11 -37.81
CA GLY A 323 -16.91 27.95 -39.26
C GLY A 323 -18.17 27.41 -39.95
N GLN A 324 -18.09 27.39 -41.28
CA GLN A 324 -19.14 26.87 -42.15
C GLN A 324 -19.00 25.36 -42.34
N GLU A 325 -20.11 24.65 -42.18
CA GLU A 325 -20.25 23.23 -42.50
C GLU A 325 -21.12 23.05 -43.76
N VAL A 326 -20.89 21.93 -44.45
CA VAL A 326 -21.66 21.52 -45.64
C VAL A 326 -22.39 20.23 -45.32
N GLY A 327 -23.69 20.18 -45.56
CA GLY A 327 -24.50 19.01 -45.23
C GLY A 327 -25.94 19.08 -45.74
N LEU A 328 -26.76 18.15 -45.26
CA LEU A 328 -28.20 18.09 -45.52
C LEU A 328 -28.97 18.46 -44.26
N ILE A 329 -30.12 19.11 -44.45
CA ILE A 329 -31.05 19.41 -43.37
C ILE A 329 -32.01 18.23 -43.21
N ALA A 330 -32.07 17.63 -42.02
CA ALA A 330 -32.84 16.42 -41.78
C ALA A 330 -34.36 16.62 -42.01
N GLN A 331 -34.88 17.82 -41.75
CA GLN A 331 -36.26 18.21 -42.06
C GLN A 331 -36.58 18.11 -43.56
N ASP A 332 -35.63 18.47 -44.45
CA ASP A 332 -35.84 18.41 -45.90
C ASP A 332 -35.93 16.96 -46.39
N LEU A 333 -35.15 16.06 -45.78
CA LEU A 333 -35.27 14.62 -46.03
C LEU A 333 -36.65 14.08 -45.59
N VAL A 334 -37.18 14.51 -44.44
CA VAL A 334 -38.53 14.12 -44.00
C VAL A 334 -39.61 14.67 -44.94
N ARG A 335 -39.54 15.95 -45.33
CA ARG A 335 -40.44 16.58 -46.32
C ARG A 335 -40.43 15.85 -47.68
N ALA A 336 -39.27 15.35 -48.09
CA ALA A 336 -39.13 14.55 -49.31
C ALA A 336 -39.71 13.12 -49.19
N GLY A 337 -40.00 12.64 -47.97
CA GLY A 337 -40.43 11.27 -47.69
C GLY A 337 -39.27 10.28 -47.50
N LEU A 338 -38.04 10.77 -47.28
CA LEU A 338 -36.81 9.99 -47.09
C LEU A 338 -36.51 9.72 -45.61
N THR A 339 -37.53 9.30 -44.87
CA THR A 339 -37.45 9.02 -43.43
C THR A 339 -36.49 7.87 -43.08
N ASP A 340 -36.12 7.00 -44.02
CA ASP A 340 -35.11 5.95 -43.85
C ASP A 340 -33.66 6.46 -43.84
N LEU A 341 -33.44 7.71 -44.25
CA LEU A 341 -32.16 8.43 -44.21
C LEU A 341 -32.05 9.37 -42.99
N VAL A 342 -33.07 9.39 -42.13
CA VAL A 342 -33.13 10.22 -40.93
C VAL A 342 -33.23 9.32 -39.70
N SER A 343 -32.35 9.54 -38.74
CA SER A 343 -32.51 9.04 -37.37
C SER A 343 -33.02 10.17 -36.49
N VAL A 344 -33.99 9.91 -35.63
CA VAL A 344 -34.31 10.81 -34.51
C VAL A 344 -33.12 10.82 -33.53
N PHE A 345 -33.01 11.83 -32.65
CA PHE A 345 -31.95 11.95 -31.63
C PHE A 345 -32.48 12.43 -30.27
N HIS A 346 -33.44 13.38 -30.30
CA HIS A 346 -34.14 13.94 -29.13
C HIS A 346 -33.27 14.78 -28.17
N ARG A 347 -33.74 15.96 -27.74
CA ARG A 347 -32.98 16.89 -26.88
C ARG A 347 -33.87 17.89 -26.16
N ASP A 348 -33.78 17.87 -24.84
CA ASP A 348 -34.18 18.95 -23.94
C ASP A 348 -33.88 20.34 -24.49
N GLY A 349 -34.93 21.17 -24.52
CA GLY A 349 -34.79 22.57 -24.90
C GLY A 349 -34.64 22.79 -26.40
N MET A 350 -34.78 21.75 -27.24
CA MET A 350 -35.07 21.97 -28.66
C MET A 350 -36.49 22.55 -28.79
N HIS A 351 -36.57 23.77 -29.30
CA HIS A 351 -37.84 24.42 -29.59
C HIS A 351 -38.57 23.72 -30.74
N GLU A 352 -39.90 23.73 -30.67
CA GLU A 352 -40.75 23.34 -31.79
C GLU A 352 -40.56 24.31 -32.96
N GLY A 353 -40.49 23.77 -34.19
CA GLY A 353 -40.46 24.57 -35.41
C GLY A 353 -41.86 24.89 -35.92
N GLU A 354 -41.94 25.60 -37.04
CA GLU A 354 -43.22 26.01 -37.67
C GLU A 354 -44.13 24.83 -38.07
N ASP A 355 -43.56 23.66 -38.35
CA ASP A 355 -44.28 22.41 -38.57
C ASP A 355 -43.86 21.36 -37.51
N PRO A 356 -44.72 21.10 -36.50
CA PRO A 356 -44.46 20.13 -35.44
C PRO A 356 -44.26 18.69 -35.92
N ASN A 357 -44.71 18.33 -37.14
CA ASN A 357 -44.55 16.97 -37.66
C ASN A 357 -43.10 16.66 -38.06
N ILE A 358 -42.28 17.68 -38.32
CA ILE A 358 -40.90 17.56 -38.83
C ILE A 358 -39.88 18.30 -37.98
N SER A 359 -40.30 19.26 -37.15
CA SER A 359 -39.49 19.85 -36.08
C SER A 359 -40.27 19.81 -34.75
N PRO A 360 -40.52 18.62 -34.17
CA PRO A 360 -41.26 18.52 -32.91
C PRO A 360 -40.45 19.10 -31.75
N LYS A 361 -41.15 19.59 -30.73
CA LYS A 361 -40.52 20.00 -29.47
C LYS A 361 -39.69 18.87 -28.85
N ASP A 362 -38.55 19.26 -28.27
CA ASP A 362 -37.57 18.36 -27.64
C ASP A 362 -37.04 17.26 -28.61
N VAL A 363 -37.12 17.48 -29.94
CA VAL A 363 -36.70 16.54 -30.99
C VAL A 363 -35.78 17.17 -32.03
N GLN A 364 -34.47 16.92 -31.87
CA GLN A 364 -33.48 17.05 -32.95
C GLN A 364 -33.54 15.81 -33.87
N LEU A 365 -33.56 16.04 -35.19
CA LEU A 365 -33.36 15.05 -36.24
C LEU A 365 -31.89 15.01 -36.68
N ASN A 366 -31.38 13.82 -37.01
CA ASN A 366 -30.03 13.55 -37.49
C ASN A 366 -30.08 12.85 -38.86
N VAL A 367 -29.07 13.10 -39.70
CA VAL A 367 -28.93 12.45 -41.01
C VAL A 367 -28.07 11.19 -40.92
N ASP A 368 -28.57 10.06 -41.42
CA ASP A 368 -27.77 8.83 -41.60
C ASP A 368 -27.00 8.90 -42.93
N TYR A 369 -25.89 9.63 -42.91
CA TYR A 369 -24.97 9.76 -44.05
C TYR A 369 -24.40 8.42 -44.54
N SER A 370 -24.42 7.35 -43.72
CA SER A 370 -23.94 6.04 -44.15
C SER A 370 -24.86 5.39 -45.19
N ARG A 371 -26.17 5.62 -45.09
CA ARG A 371 -27.17 5.12 -46.06
C ARG A 371 -27.23 5.96 -47.33
N ILE A 372 -26.93 7.25 -47.23
CA ILE A 372 -26.86 8.16 -48.38
C ILE A 372 -25.85 7.67 -49.42
N ALA A 373 -24.74 7.06 -49.00
CA ALA A 373 -23.79 6.44 -49.92
C ALA A 373 -24.42 5.38 -50.86
N ALA A 374 -25.38 4.59 -50.37
CA ALA A 374 -26.09 3.60 -51.17
C ALA A 374 -27.10 4.24 -52.15
N TYR A 375 -27.78 5.32 -51.73
CA TYR A 375 -28.61 6.13 -52.63
C TYR A 375 -27.76 6.74 -53.75
N ASN A 376 -26.61 7.33 -53.40
CA ASN A 376 -25.72 7.97 -54.36
C ASN A 376 -25.19 6.96 -55.40
N MET A 377 -24.78 5.77 -54.96
CA MET A 377 -24.37 4.68 -55.85
C MET A 377 -25.43 4.35 -56.90
N HIS A 378 -26.70 4.22 -56.50
CA HIS A 378 -27.76 3.84 -57.44
C HIS A 378 -28.14 4.96 -58.41
N MET A 379 -28.14 6.23 -57.97
CA MET A 379 -28.38 7.35 -58.89
C MET A 379 -27.24 7.49 -59.93
N ILE A 380 -25.99 7.28 -59.53
CA ILE A 380 -24.84 7.29 -60.45
C ILE A 380 -24.97 6.16 -61.50
N GLN A 381 -25.39 4.96 -61.10
CA GLN A 381 -25.66 3.85 -62.05
C GLN A 381 -26.69 4.24 -63.11
N HIS A 382 -27.76 4.94 -62.72
CA HIS A 382 -28.78 5.42 -63.65
C HIS A 382 -28.23 6.46 -64.64
N LEU A 383 -27.53 7.48 -64.15
CA LEU A 383 -26.92 8.52 -65.01
C LEU A 383 -25.92 7.93 -66.01
N MET A 384 -25.14 6.92 -65.59
CA MET A 384 -24.22 6.20 -66.50
C MET A 384 -24.96 5.49 -67.63
N ALA A 385 -26.09 4.83 -67.34
CA ALA A 385 -26.90 4.16 -68.35
C ALA A 385 -27.53 5.16 -69.34
N GLU A 386 -28.06 6.28 -68.85
CA GLU A 386 -28.63 7.34 -69.69
C GLU A 386 -27.56 7.96 -70.61
N ILE A 387 -26.36 8.25 -70.10
CA ILE A 387 -25.23 8.75 -70.91
C ILE A 387 -24.81 7.75 -72.00
N GLN A 388 -24.86 6.44 -71.74
CA GLN A 388 -24.58 5.43 -72.77
C GLN A 388 -25.64 5.44 -73.88
N GLU A 389 -26.92 5.52 -73.53
CA GLU A 389 -28.00 5.62 -74.53
C GLU A 389 -27.94 6.91 -75.33
N LEU A 390 -27.57 8.05 -74.71
CA LEU A 390 -27.33 9.31 -75.40
C LEU A 390 -26.12 9.24 -76.36
N LYS A 391 -25.08 8.48 -76.01
CA LYS A 391 -23.91 8.25 -76.88
C LYS A 391 -24.19 7.34 -78.08
N LYS A 392 -25.13 6.39 -77.95
CA LYS A 392 -25.59 5.54 -79.08
C LYS A 392 -26.49 6.28 -80.08
N LYS A 393 -27.01 7.45 -79.71
CA LYS A 393 -27.87 8.31 -80.53
C LYS A 393 -27.08 9.43 -81.23
N LYS A 394 -25.75 9.38 -81.18
CA LYS A 394 -24.81 10.21 -81.95
C LYS A 394 -24.02 9.32 -82.89
#